data_AF-A0A5C5G4Z1-F1
#
_entry.id   AF-A0A5C5G4Z1-F1
#
_cell.length_a   1.000
_cell.length_b   1.000
_cell.length_c   1.000
_cell.angle_alpha   90.00
_cell.angle_beta   90.00
_cell.angle_gamma   90.00
#
_symmetry.space_group_name_H-M   'P 1'
#
loop_
_entity.id
_entity.type
_entity.pdbx_description
1 polymer ?
#
loop_
_entity_poly.entity_id
_entity_poly.type
_entity_poly.pdbx_seq_one_letter_code
_entity_poly.pdbx_strand_id
1 'polypeptide(L)'
;MSASQPPLRTPALAQPPSPTAKLPPWLVQTAESPVLAWSTSGALLASLPLCVRSPVGFPQLIQLPLFAAIFGGSGYMISAGDPLNGSGTTTAWSLVYLFLNGRKALSARRPGPIALAGVVAAQAATYGGFYFGQD
;
A
#
# COMPACT_ATOMS: atom_id res chain seq x y z
N MET A 1 54.75 29.93 -11.53
CA MET A 1 53.32 30.18 -11.22
C MET A 1 52.50 29.32 -12.18
N SER A 2 52.04 28.15 -11.73
CA SER A 2 51.25 27.23 -12.56
C SER A 2 49.77 27.58 -12.39
N ALA A 3 49.11 28.02 -13.45
CA ALA A 3 47.69 28.34 -13.42
C ALA A 3 46.88 27.04 -13.37
N SER A 4 46.25 26.78 -12.22
CA SER A 4 45.28 25.70 -12.06
C SER A 4 44.09 25.95 -12.99
N GLN A 5 43.91 25.11 -14.01
CA GLN A 5 42.67 25.14 -14.79
C GLN A 5 41.49 24.81 -13.87
N PRO A 6 40.38 25.57 -13.93
CA PRO A 6 39.16 25.20 -13.23
C PRO A 6 38.63 23.87 -13.80
N PRO A 7 38.06 22.99 -12.97
CA PRO A 7 37.52 21.73 -13.44
C PRO A 7 36.43 21.99 -14.49
N LEU A 8 36.56 21.32 -15.64
CA LEU A 8 35.54 21.30 -16.68
C LEU A 8 34.20 20.89 -16.04
N ARG A 9 33.22 21.80 -16.03
CA ARG A 9 31.85 21.46 -15.66
C ARG A 9 31.32 20.51 -16.72
N THR A 10 31.35 19.21 -16.44
CA THR A 10 30.59 18.23 -17.19
C THR A 10 29.14 18.71 -17.20
N PRO A 11 28.51 18.92 -18.38
CA PRO A 11 27.09 19.21 -18.42
C PRO A 11 26.40 18.08 -17.68
N ALA A 12 25.65 18.41 -16.63
CA ALA A 12 24.83 17.42 -15.94
C ALA A 12 23.94 16.78 -17.01
N LEU A 13 24.21 15.53 -17.35
CA LEU A 13 23.32 14.74 -18.20
C LEU A 13 21.93 14.87 -17.57
N ALA A 14 20.97 15.39 -18.32
CA ALA A 14 19.61 15.56 -17.85
C ALA A 14 19.17 14.23 -17.22
N GLN A 15 18.84 14.26 -15.93
CA GLN A 15 18.33 13.08 -15.24
C GLN A 15 17.11 12.59 -16.02
N PRO A 16 16.97 11.28 -16.26
CA PRO A 16 15.76 10.77 -16.86
C PRO A 16 14.55 11.21 -16.02
N PRO A 17 13.39 11.49 -16.66
CA PRO A 17 12.19 11.87 -15.93
C PRO A 17 11.85 10.80 -14.88
N SER A 18 11.34 11.23 -13.72
CA SER A 18 11.00 10.29 -12.65
C SER A 18 10.01 9.23 -13.16
N PRO A 19 10.10 7.97 -12.70
CA PRO A 19 9.13 6.93 -13.07
C PRO A 19 7.67 7.33 -12.79
N THR A 20 7.46 8.17 -11.78
CA THR A 20 6.15 8.68 -11.37
C THR A 20 5.69 9.92 -12.12
N ALA A 21 6.46 10.47 -13.07
CA ALA A 21 6.17 11.76 -13.72
C ALA A 21 4.85 11.78 -14.51
N LYS A 22 4.37 10.63 -14.98
CA LYS A 22 3.10 10.50 -15.71
C LYS A 22 1.90 10.27 -14.80
N LEU A 23 2.13 10.01 -13.51
CA LEU A 23 1.07 9.68 -12.57
C LEU A 23 0.38 10.93 -12.02
N PRO A 24 -0.92 10.85 -11.69
CA PRO A 24 -1.60 11.92 -10.98
C PRO A 24 -0.89 12.24 -9.64
N PRO A 25 -0.68 13.53 -9.29
CA PRO A 25 0.04 13.90 -8.07
C PRO A 25 -0.58 13.34 -6.78
N TRP A 26 -1.91 13.26 -6.71
CA TRP A 26 -2.61 12.70 -5.55
C TRP A 26 -2.28 11.22 -5.33
N LEU A 27 -2.07 10.46 -6.41
CA LEU A 27 -1.77 9.04 -6.36
C LEU A 27 -0.35 8.82 -5.82
N VAL A 28 0.60 9.59 -6.35
CA VAL A 28 2.00 9.60 -5.90
C VAL A 28 2.07 9.97 -4.42
N GLN A 29 1.46 11.10 -4.02
CA GLN A 29 1.45 11.57 -2.64
C GLN A 29 0.84 10.54 -1.68
N THR A 30 -0.21 9.83 -2.11
CA THR A 30 -0.87 8.82 -1.28
C THR A 30 -0.01 7.55 -1.15
N ALA A 31 0.57 7.07 -2.25
CA ALA A 31 1.35 5.83 -2.26
C ALA A 31 2.74 5.98 -1.62
N GLU A 32 3.35 7.16 -1.72
CA GLU A 32 4.62 7.48 -1.03
C GLU A 32 4.43 7.80 0.46
N SER A 33 3.18 7.92 0.92
CA SER A 33 2.87 8.03 2.34
C SER A 33 2.60 6.65 2.96
N PRO A 34 3.21 6.32 4.12
CA PRO A 34 2.93 5.06 4.81
C PRO A 34 1.55 5.05 5.49
N VAL A 35 0.87 6.20 5.57
CA VAL A 35 -0.34 6.40 6.37
C VAL A 35 -1.47 5.47 5.92
N LEU A 36 -1.68 5.29 4.61
CA LEU A 36 -2.76 4.43 4.12
C LEU A 36 -2.53 2.96 4.48
N ALA A 37 -1.29 2.47 4.31
CA ALA A 37 -0.87 1.13 4.70
C ALA A 37 -1.07 0.88 6.21
N TRP A 38 -0.58 1.79 7.05
CA TRP A 38 -0.72 1.69 8.51
C TRP A 38 -2.16 1.86 8.98
N SER A 39 -2.94 2.74 8.35
CA SER A 39 -4.36 2.90 8.67
C SER A 39 -5.14 1.62 8.41
N THR A 40 -4.86 0.93 7.30
CA THR A 40 -5.49 -0.35 6.98
C THR A 40 -5.05 -1.45 7.94
N SER A 41 -3.77 -1.48 8.32
CA SER A 41 -3.26 -2.36 9.38
C SER A 41 -4.00 -2.13 10.71
N GLY A 42 -4.13 -0.87 11.14
CA GLY A 42 -4.87 -0.49 12.34
C GLY A 42 -6.35 -0.89 12.27
N ALA A 43 -7.01 -0.72 11.12
CA ALA A 43 -8.41 -1.12 10.93
C ALA A 43 -8.61 -2.65 11.05
N LEU A 44 -7.67 -3.45 10.55
CA LEU A 44 -7.68 -4.90 10.73
C LEU A 44 -7.53 -5.27 12.22
N LEU A 45 -6.57 -4.69 12.93
CA LEU A 45 -6.39 -4.95 14.37
C LEU A 45 -7.61 -4.51 15.19
N ALA A 46 -8.16 -3.34 14.89
CA ALA A 46 -9.37 -2.82 15.53
C ALA A 46 -10.60 -3.71 15.29
N SER A 47 -10.60 -4.52 14.23
CA SER A 47 -11.67 -5.46 13.92
C SER A 47 -11.58 -6.78 14.70
N LEU A 48 -10.47 -7.07 15.41
CA LEU A 48 -10.30 -8.31 16.18
C LEU A 48 -11.45 -8.60 17.17
N PRO A 49 -11.93 -7.66 18.00
CA PRO A 49 -13.05 -7.92 18.90
C PRO A 49 -14.34 -8.26 18.15
N LEU A 50 -14.54 -7.69 16.97
CA LEU A 50 -15.72 -7.94 16.12
C LEU A 50 -15.65 -9.34 15.49
N CYS A 51 -14.46 -9.81 15.11
CA CYS A 51 -14.25 -11.16 14.62
C CYS A 51 -14.57 -12.23 15.66
N VAL A 52 -14.31 -11.96 16.95
CA VAL A 52 -14.65 -12.88 18.04
C VAL A 52 -16.13 -12.83 18.38
N ARG A 53 -16.71 -11.63 18.50
CA ARG A 53 -18.11 -11.45 18.93
C ARG A 53 -19.14 -11.68 17.83
N SER A 54 -18.77 -11.47 16.57
CA SER A 54 -19.67 -11.53 15.41
C SER A 54 -18.95 -12.06 14.16
N PRO A 55 -18.48 -13.32 14.17
CA PRO A 55 -17.54 -13.86 13.17
C PRO A 55 -18.09 -13.98 11.75
N VAL A 56 -19.42 -13.89 11.56
CA VAL A 56 -20.05 -14.08 10.25
C VAL A 56 -19.61 -12.97 9.30
N GLY A 57 -19.02 -13.37 8.17
CA GLY A 57 -18.50 -12.44 7.15
C GLY A 57 -17.06 -11.99 7.34
N PHE A 58 -16.57 -11.92 8.59
CA PHE A 58 -15.20 -11.48 8.88
C PHE A 58 -14.14 -12.51 8.46
N PRO A 59 -12.88 -12.08 8.21
CA PRO A 59 -11.76 -13.01 8.05
C PRO A 59 -11.57 -13.91 9.28
N GLN A 60 -10.88 -15.03 9.10
CA GLN A 60 -10.52 -15.90 10.23
C GLN A 60 -9.63 -15.14 11.22
N LEU A 61 -9.76 -15.43 12.52
CA LEU A 61 -9.11 -14.66 13.58
C LEU A 61 -7.59 -14.52 13.38
N ILE A 62 -6.91 -15.58 12.90
CA ILE A 62 -5.47 -15.59 12.65
C ILE A 62 -5.09 -14.78 11.38
N GLN A 63 -6.00 -14.64 10.42
CA GLN A 63 -5.73 -13.87 9.19
C GLN A 63 -5.60 -12.37 9.47
N LEU A 64 -6.42 -11.80 10.36
CA LEU A 64 -6.37 -10.35 10.64
C LEU A 64 -5.00 -9.87 11.14
N PRO A 65 -4.37 -10.47 12.18
CA PRO A 65 -3.06 -10.02 12.63
C PRO A 65 -1.97 -10.29 11.58
N LEU A 66 -2.10 -11.35 10.77
CA LEU A 66 -1.18 -11.61 9.67
C LEU A 66 -1.24 -10.49 8.61
N PHE A 67 -2.43 -10.19 8.09
CA PHE A 67 -2.60 -9.12 7.11
C PHE A 67 -2.26 -7.74 7.71
N ALA A 68 -2.58 -7.51 8.98
CA ALA A 68 -2.17 -6.29 9.67
C ALA A 68 -0.65 -6.16 9.75
N ALA A 69 0.07 -7.23 10.08
CA ALA A 69 1.54 -7.22 10.11
C ALA A 69 2.12 -6.98 8.71
N ILE A 70 1.56 -7.60 7.68
CA ILE A 70 2.00 -7.41 6.28
C ILE A 70 1.78 -5.96 5.83
N PHE A 71 0.63 -5.37 6.08
CA PHE A 71 0.37 -3.96 5.73
C PHE A 71 1.17 -2.99 6.60
N GLY A 72 1.43 -3.35 7.86
CA GLY A 72 2.35 -2.65 8.75
C GLY A 72 3.77 -2.61 8.18
N GLY A 73 4.28 -3.77 7.76
CA GLY A 73 5.58 -3.93 7.11
C GLY A 73 5.66 -3.24 5.76
N SER A 74 4.61 -3.29 4.96
CA SER A 74 4.55 -2.56 3.68
C SER A 74 4.62 -1.05 3.89
N GLY A 75 3.93 -0.53 4.92
CA GLY A 75 4.06 0.86 5.35
C GLY A 75 5.48 1.20 5.84
N TYR A 76 6.16 0.26 6.50
CA TYR A 76 7.57 0.44 6.87
C TYR A 76 8.47 0.57 5.63
N MET A 77 8.30 -0.26 4.60
CA MET A 77 9.04 -0.17 3.33
C MET A 77 8.89 1.23 2.70
N ILE A 78 7.65 1.74 2.64
CA ILE A 78 7.35 3.09 2.15
C ILE A 78 8.08 4.14 3.00
N SER A 79 7.98 4.05 4.33
CA SER A 79 8.63 4.99 5.25
C SER A 79 10.16 4.95 5.18
N ALA A 80 10.75 3.82 4.77
CA ALA A 80 12.18 3.63 4.58
C ALA A 80 12.68 4.12 3.21
N GLY A 81 11.82 4.76 2.41
CA GLY A 81 12.18 5.28 1.08
C GLY A 81 12.05 4.28 -0.05
N ASP A 82 11.32 3.17 0.15
CA ASP A 82 11.04 2.16 -0.88
C ASP A 82 9.53 2.04 -1.17
N PRO A 83 8.92 3.08 -1.78
CA PRO A 83 7.50 3.08 -2.08
C PRO A 83 7.13 2.06 -3.17
N LEU A 84 8.05 1.69 -4.07
CA LEU A 84 7.76 0.73 -5.15
C LEU A 84 7.52 -0.67 -4.57
N ASN A 85 8.46 -1.21 -3.78
CA ASN A 85 8.27 -2.52 -3.17
C ASN A 85 7.15 -2.51 -2.12
N GLY A 86 7.01 -1.41 -1.37
CA GLY A 86 5.89 -1.24 -0.44
C GLY A 86 4.52 -1.27 -1.14
N SER A 87 4.40 -0.62 -2.30
CA SER A 87 3.17 -0.61 -3.11
C SER A 87 2.88 -1.97 -3.74
N GLY A 88 3.90 -2.64 -4.30
CA GLY A 88 3.77 -3.98 -4.86
C GLY A 88 3.33 -5.00 -3.80
N THR A 89 3.97 -4.98 -2.64
CA THR A 89 3.60 -5.82 -1.49
C THR A 89 2.18 -5.55 -1.03
N THR A 90 1.82 -4.28 -0.83
CA THR A 90 0.47 -3.88 -0.40
C THR A 90 -0.59 -4.35 -1.40
N THR A 91 -0.34 -4.17 -2.70
CA THR A 91 -1.26 -4.58 -3.77
C THR A 91 -1.46 -6.09 -3.77
N ALA A 92 -0.37 -6.86 -3.82
CA ALA A 92 -0.42 -8.32 -3.88
C ALA A 92 -1.19 -8.91 -2.69
N TRP A 93 -0.88 -8.47 -1.47
CA TRP A 93 -1.53 -9.00 -0.27
C TRP A 93 -2.96 -8.50 -0.07
N SER A 94 -3.30 -7.30 -0.58
CA SER A 94 -4.70 -6.86 -0.63
C SER A 94 -5.54 -7.75 -1.56
N LEU A 95 -5.00 -8.13 -2.72
CA LEU A 95 -5.67 -9.05 -3.63
C LEU A 95 -5.85 -10.45 -3.00
N VAL A 96 -4.82 -10.96 -2.29
CA VAL A 96 -4.94 -12.22 -1.54
C VAL A 96 -6.03 -12.11 -0.46
N TYR A 97 -6.05 -11.02 0.32
CA TYR A 97 -7.10 -10.78 1.31
C TYR A 97 -8.50 -10.84 0.68
N LEU A 98 -8.71 -10.12 -0.44
CA LEU A 98 -9.99 -10.05 -1.13
C LEU A 98 -10.39 -11.38 -1.76
N PHE A 99 -9.44 -12.13 -2.31
CA PHE A 99 -9.69 -13.46 -2.85
C PHE A 99 -10.20 -14.40 -1.75
N LEU A 100 -9.57 -14.37 -0.57
CA LEU A 100 -9.93 -15.23 0.56
C LEU A 100 -11.23 -14.78 1.27
N ASN A 101 -11.46 -13.47 1.38
CA ASN A 101 -12.47 -12.91 2.29
C ASN A 101 -13.57 -12.10 1.61
N GLY A 102 -13.35 -11.59 0.39
CA GLY A 102 -14.25 -10.67 -0.30
C GLY A 102 -15.64 -11.26 -0.55
N ARG A 103 -15.70 -12.47 -1.14
CA ARG A 103 -16.99 -13.17 -1.35
C ARG A 103 -17.71 -13.42 -0.02
N LYS A 104 -16.97 -13.83 1.02
CA LYS A 104 -17.53 -14.09 2.35
C LYS A 104 -18.12 -12.82 2.96
N ALA A 105 -17.43 -11.68 2.85
CA ALA A 105 -17.89 -10.39 3.33
C ALA A 105 -19.19 -9.94 2.65
N LEU A 106 -19.25 -10.05 1.31
CA LEU A 106 -20.44 -9.68 0.54
C LEU A 106 -21.64 -10.61 0.82
N SER A 107 -21.41 -11.93 0.84
CA SER A 107 -22.47 -12.91 1.12
C SER A 107 -23.05 -12.78 2.52
N ALA A 108 -22.26 -12.32 3.50
CA ALA A 108 -22.75 -12.10 4.86
C ALA A 108 -23.75 -10.94 4.97
N ARG A 109 -23.77 -10.01 4.00
CA ARG A 109 -24.64 -8.81 3.99
C ARG A 109 -24.57 -8.00 5.28
N ARG A 110 -23.38 -7.95 5.90
CA ARG A 110 -23.13 -7.21 7.14
C ARG A 110 -22.20 -6.02 6.86
N PRO A 111 -22.49 -4.84 7.43
CA PRO A 111 -21.73 -3.62 7.12
C PRO A 111 -20.26 -3.73 7.53
N GLY A 112 -19.94 -4.35 8.67
CA GLY A 112 -18.55 -4.45 9.17
C GLY A 112 -17.61 -5.19 8.20
N PRO A 113 -17.87 -6.46 7.85
CA PRO A 113 -17.05 -7.19 6.88
C PRO A 113 -16.98 -6.53 5.51
N ILE A 114 -18.11 -5.96 5.03
CA ILE A 114 -18.17 -5.26 3.74
C ILE A 114 -17.28 -4.02 3.78
N ALA A 115 -17.35 -3.22 4.84
CA ALA A 115 -16.52 -2.03 5.02
C ALA A 115 -15.03 -2.42 5.07
N LEU A 116 -14.68 -3.47 5.81
CA LEU A 116 -13.29 -3.94 5.90
C LEU A 116 -12.76 -4.42 4.55
N ALA A 117 -13.55 -5.20 3.81
CA ALA A 117 -13.21 -5.60 2.44
C ALA A 117 -13.11 -4.39 1.49
N GLY A 118 -13.99 -3.40 1.65
CA GLY A 118 -13.96 -2.15 0.87
C GLY A 118 -12.68 -1.34 1.10
N VAL A 119 -12.25 -1.21 2.36
CA VAL A 119 -10.96 -0.54 2.70
C VAL A 119 -9.79 -1.25 2.01
N VAL A 120 -9.73 -2.58 2.10
CA VAL A 120 -8.66 -3.36 1.45
C VAL A 120 -8.73 -3.29 -0.08
N ALA A 121 -9.93 -3.21 -0.67
CA ALA A 121 -10.11 -3.00 -2.11
C ALA A 121 -9.66 -1.61 -2.57
N ALA A 122 -10.01 -0.56 -1.83
CA ALA A 122 -9.53 0.79 -2.12
C ALA A 122 -7.99 0.88 -2.00
N GLN A 123 -7.42 0.20 -1.01
CA GLN A 123 -5.97 0.06 -0.85
C GLN A 123 -5.33 -0.65 -2.06
N ALA A 124 -5.88 -1.79 -2.49
CA ALA A 124 -5.40 -2.52 -3.67
C ALA A 124 -5.40 -1.65 -4.92
N ALA A 125 -6.47 -0.89 -5.15
CA ALA A 125 -6.59 -0.01 -6.31
C ALA A 125 -5.58 1.13 -6.27
N THR A 126 -5.39 1.75 -5.11
CA THR A 126 -4.46 2.88 -4.92
C THR A 126 -3.02 2.46 -5.13
N TYR A 127 -2.55 1.46 -4.38
CA TYR A 127 -1.17 1.00 -4.51
C TYR A 127 -0.91 0.27 -5.82
N GLY A 128 -1.90 -0.41 -6.39
CA GLY A 128 -1.79 -1.06 -7.70
C GLY A 128 -1.67 -0.04 -8.83
N GLY A 129 -2.48 1.02 -8.80
CA GLY A 129 -2.38 2.11 -9.77
C GLY A 129 -1.01 2.80 -9.74
N PHE A 130 -0.44 2.99 -8.54
CA PHE A 130 0.92 3.51 -8.40
C PHE A 130 1.97 2.52 -8.88
N TYR A 131 1.87 1.24 -8.52
CA TYR A 131 2.86 0.21 -8.87
C TYR A 131 2.93 -0.04 -10.37
N PHE A 132 1.79 -0.25 -11.03
CA PHE A 132 1.73 -0.56 -12.46
C PHE A 132 1.79 0.67 -13.38
N GLY A 133 1.59 1.88 -12.85
CA GLY A 133 1.62 3.10 -13.65
C GLY A 133 2.99 3.78 -13.71
N GLN A 134 4.02 3.17 -13.14
CA GLN A 134 5.42 3.63 -13.23
C GLN A 134 6.18 3.11 -14.47
N ASP A 135 5.57 2.18 -15.21
CA ASP A 135 6.07 1.66 -16.50
C ASP A 135 5.66 2.57 -17.68
#